data_AF-A0A286GH36-F1
#
_entry.id   AF-A0A286GH36-F1
#
_cell.length_a   1.000
_cell.length_b   1.000
_cell.length_c   1.000
_cell.angle_alpha   90.00
_cell.angle_beta   90.00
_cell.angle_gamma   90.00
#
_symmetry.space_group_name_H-M   'P 1'
#
loop_
_entity.id
_entity.type
_entity.pdbx_description
1 polymer ?
#
loop_
_entity_poly.entity_id
_entity_poly.type
_entity_poly.pdbx_seq_one_letter_code
_entity_poly.pdbx_strand_id
1 'polypeptide(L)'
;MRGIGQMARETGLTVSALRFYDGAGVLVPARVDPRSNYRWYSDDQVGTARLIARLRRVGLSLADICRVLEHRRDSSVVDGILGAHLTRLEAGLADARRELSAARALLDLERPMTATTTVRTTALELGAALRAVRYAVGSDPELPMLTGVLLDVDDATARLAGTDRYRLAVSTLAGAEVTGGVSALLPVGLVDEVLAALGDDGPVTLSVAGDEVTVDVPGRTVTGRRLDHDFPDYRRLLRPSSEHRIDTDATALRAELAAAPTRTVPHGPDGAEETATVLSLGPLQIGVNREFLLEALDAGAAGQLVLELDGPIAPLALRDPARPGDVSMLMPIRLP
;
A
#
# COMPACT_ATOMS: atom_id res chain seq x y z
N MET A 1 34.90 3.31 -25.14
CA MET A 1 35.11 4.67 -24.59
C MET A 1 33.92 5.54 -24.90
N ARG A 2 33.44 6.31 -23.92
CA ARG A 2 32.24 7.14 -24.00
C ARG A 2 32.58 8.60 -23.69
N GLY A 3 32.07 9.53 -24.47
CA GLY A 3 32.19 10.96 -24.16
C GLY A 3 31.31 11.33 -22.95
N ILE A 4 31.66 12.39 -22.22
CA ILE A 4 30.95 12.81 -21.00
C ILE A 4 29.43 12.98 -21.18
N GLY A 5 28.97 13.48 -22.34
CA GLY A 5 27.53 13.62 -22.62
C GLY A 5 26.81 12.29 -22.88
N GLN A 6 27.54 11.28 -23.41
CA GLN A 6 27.03 9.92 -23.55
C GLN A 6 27.02 9.20 -22.20
N MET A 7 28.09 9.33 -21.43
CA MET A 7 28.20 8.80 -20.07
C MET A 7 27.08 9.31 -19.17
N ALA A 8 26.74 10.60 -19.24
CA ALA A 8 25.65 11.20 -18.50
C ALA A 8 24.30 10.53 -18.79
N ARG A 9 23.98 10.36 -20.08
CA ARG A 9 22.73 9.72 -20.53
C ARG A 9 22.64 8.26 -20.10
N GLU A 10 23.72 7.50 -20.19
CA GLU A 10 23.71 6.04 -19.90
C GLU A 10 23.73 5.69 -18.40
N THR A 11 24.14 6.63 -17.55
CA THR A 11 24.32 6.40 -16.10
C THR A 11 23.30 7.13 -15.24
N GLY A 12 22.60 8.12 -15.81
CA GLY A 12 21.66 8.98 -15.09
C GLY A 12 22.33 10.07 -14.25
N LEU A 13 23.65 10.22 -14.34
CA LEU A 13 24.37 11.37 -13.79
C LEU A 13 24.31 12.54 -14.76
N THR A 14 24.16 13.77 -14.25
CA THR A 14 24.29 14.97 -15.09
C THR A 14 25.76 15.19 -15.48
N VAL A 15 26.00 15.93 -16.57
CA VAL A 15 27.36 16.34 -16.97
C VAL A 15 28.05 17.13 -15.85
N SER A 16 27.31 17.96 -15.11
CA SER A 16 27.85 18.67 -13.95
C SER A 16 28.22 17.73 -12.81
N ALA A 17 27.43 16.70 -12.54
CA ALA A 17 27.76 15.67 -11.55
C ALA A 17 29.02 14.88 -11.94
N LEU A 18 29.17 14.50 -13.21
CA LEU A 18 30.38 13.82 -13.70
C LEU A 18 31.64 14.67 -13.53
N ARG A 19 31.55 15.99 -13.77
CA ARG A 19 32.65 16.93 -13.50
C ARG A 19 32.94 17.09 -12.02
N PHE A 20 31.89 17.09 -11.19
CA PHE A 20 32.03 17.15 -9.73
C PHE A 20 32.76 15.91 -9.19
N TYR A 21 32.38 14.71 -9.63
CA TYR A 21 33.02 13.47 -9.18
C TYR A 21 34.44 13.28 -9.70
N ASP A 22 34.75 13.80 -10.88
CA ASP A 22 36.12 13.94 -11.37
C ASP A 22 36.95 14.83 -10.42
N GLY A 23 36.46 16.04 -10.12
CA GLY A 23 37.14 16.96 -9.20
C GLY A 23 37.27 16.45 -7.77
N ALA A 24 36.34 15.61 -7.32
CA ALA A 24 36.38 14.95 -6.02
C ALA A 24 37.20 13.64 -6.01
N GLY A 25 37.77 13.23 -7.15
CA GLY A 25 38.57 12.01 -7.27
C GLY A 25 37.76 10.70 -7.22
N VAL A 26 36.43 10.78 -7.20
CA VAL A 26 35.52 9.64 -7.03
C VAL A 26 35.30 8.88 -8.33
N LEU A 27 35.25 9.61 -9.45
CA LEU A 27 35.11 9.04 -10.80
C LEU A 27 35.96 9.83 -11.79
N VAL A 28 37.26 9.55 -11.79
CA VAL A 28 38.25 10.19 -12.66
C VAL A 28 38.09 9.69 -14.11
N PRO A 29 37.96 10.55 -15.12
CA PRO A 29 37.88 10.15 -16.52
C PRO A 29 39.08 9.30 -16.96
N ALA A 30 38.84 8.25 -17.74
CA ALA A 30 39.91 7.44 -18.32
C ALA A 30 40.85 8.25 -19.23
N ARG A 31 40.33 9.30 -19.88
CA ARG A 31 41.13 10.23 -20.67
C ARG A 31 40.51 11.62 -20.67
N VAL A 32 41.36 12.63 -20.53
CA VAL A 32 41.01 14.04 -20.75
C VAL A 32 41.80 14.56 -21.94
N ASP A 33 41.11 15.19 -22.89
CA ASP A 33 41.76 15.81 -24.04
C ASP A 33 42.55 17.06 -23.58
N PRO A 34 43.86 17.15 -23.83
CA PRO A 34 44.71 18.22 -23.32
C PRO A 34 44.46 19.59 -23.97
N ARG A 35 43.75 19.65 -25.11
CA ARG A 35 43.42 20.89 -25.82
C ARG A 35 42.01 21.37 -25.51
N SER A 36 41.04 20.46 -25.48
CA SER A 36 39.62 20.79 -25.28
C SER A 36 39.10 20.54 -23.85
N ASN A 37 39.89 19.91 -22.98
CA ASN A 37 39.47 19.40 -21.67
C ASN A 37 38.24 18.48 -21.73
N TYR A 38 38.02 17.86 -22.89
CA TYR A 38 36.91 16.95 -23.10
C TYR A 38 37.19 15.60 -22.45
N ARG A 39 36.20 15.08 -21.72
CA ARG A 39 36.35 13.91 -20.86
C ARG A 39 35.78 12.66 -21.53
N TRP A 40 36.55 11.59 -21.44
CA TRP A 40 36.21 10.27 -21.94
C TRP A 40 36.30 9.25 -20.82
N TYR A 41 35.28 8.39 -20.74
CA TYR A 41 35.16 7.34 -19.75
C TYR A 41 35.30 5.97 -20.42
N SER A 42 35.89 5.00 -19.72
CA SER A 42 35.94 3.62 -20.19
C SER A 42 34.59 2.92 -19.95
N ASP A 43 34.45 1.73 -20.54
CA ASP A 43 33.22 0.96 -20.46
C ASP A 43 33.02 0.39 -19.05
N ASP A 44 34.11 0.04 -18.35
CA ASP A 44 34.09 -0.43 -16.96
C ASP A 44 33.60 0.65 -15.97
N GLN A 45 33.82 1.93 -16.30
CA GLN A 45 33.40 3.05 -15.45
C GLN A 45 31.88 3.27 -15.44
N VAL A 46 31.15 2.69 -16.41
CA VAL A 46 29.69 2.80 -16.50
C VAL A 46 29.02 2.16 -15.29
N GLY A 47 29.51 0.99 -14.85
CA GLY A 47 28.99 0.30 -13.66
C GLY A 47 29.17 1.13 -12.39
N THR A 48 30.37 1.67 -12.18
CA THR A 48 30.70 2.55 -11.05
C THR A 48 29.84 3.81 -11.04
N ALA A 49 29.66 4.46 -12.19
CA ALA A 49 28.83 5.66 -12.29
C ALA A 49 27.35 5.38 -12.03
N ARG A 50 26.81 4.24 -12.50
CA ARG A 50 25.45 3.80 -12.18
C ARG A 50 25.28 3.54 -10.68
N LEU A 51 26.28 2.93 -10.04
CA LEU A 51 26.27 2.72 -8.59
C LEU A 51 26.25 4.07 -7.84
N ILE A 52 27.14 4.99 -8.18
CA ILE A 52 27.17 6.36 -7.61
C ILE A 52 25.80 7.05 -7.77
N ALA A 53 25.19 6.95 -8.95
CA ALA A 53 23.88 7.54 -9.21
C ALA A 53 22.79 6.96 -8.30
N ARG A 54 22.79 5.64 -8.07
CA ARG A 54 21.83 4.97 -7.17
C ARG A 54 22.03 5.38 -5.71
N LEU A 55 23.27 5.35 -5.22
CA LEU A 55 23.59 5.73 -3.83
C LEU A 55 23.23 7.20 -3.55
N ARG A 56 23.53 8.11 -4.49
CA ARG A 56 23.14 9.51 -4.36
C ARG A 56 21.63 9.71 -4.34
N ARG A 57 20.87 8.94 -5.13
CA ARG A 57 19.41 9.06 -5.20
C ARG A 57 18.74 8.72 -3.87
N VAL A 58 19.30 7.78 -3.11
CA VAL A 58 18.83 7.42 -1.76
C VAL A 58 19.43 8.31 -0.66
N GLY A 59 20.16 9.37 -1.03
CA GLY A 59 20.67 10.36 -0.10
C GLY A 59 21.93 9.96 0.66
N LEU A 60 22.71 8.97 0.19
CA LEU A 60 24.02 8.70 0.81
C LEU A 60 24.94 9.92 0.68
N SER A 61 25.71 10.18 1.74
CA SER A 61 26.70 11.24 1.76
C SER A 61 27.84 10.95 0.79
N LEU A 62 28.54 11.99 0.29
CA LEU A 62 29.71 11.80 -0.58
C LEU A 62 30.79 10.94 0.11
N ALA A 63 31.00 11.14 1.41
CA ALA A 63 31.96 10.38 2.20
C ALA A 63 31.60 8.88 2.23
N ASP A 64 30.32 8.54 2.44
CA ASP A 64 29.86 7.15 2.43
C ASP A 64 29.92 6.54 1.03
N ILE A 65 29.62 7.31 -0.02
CA ILE A 65 29.80 6.87 -1.41
C ILE A 65 31.27 6.52 -1.67
N CYS A 66 32.23 7.36 -1.26
CA CYS A 66 33.66 7.04 -1.40
C CYS A 66 34.01 5.76 -0.66
N ARG A 67 33.58 5.60 0.60
CA ARG A 67 33.85 4.41 1.41
C ARG A 67 33.29 3.13 0.78
N VAL A 68 32.08 3.18 0.22
CA VAL A 68 31.46 2.05 -0.50
C VAL A 68 32.29 1.68 -1.74
N LEU A 69 32.79 2.67 -2.49
CA LEU A 69 33.61 2.43 -3.67
C LEU A 69 35.00 1.87 -3.33
N GLU A 70 35.60 2.34 -2.24
CA GLU A 70 36.88 1.84 -1.71
C GLU A 70 36.76 0.37 -1.26
N HIS A 71 35.68 0.04 -0.55
CA HIS A 71 35.45 -1.29 0.03
C HIS A 71 34.55 -2.18 -0.83
N ARG A 72 34.44 -1.91 -2.14
CA ARG A 72 33.49 -2.58 -3.04
C ARG A 72 33.56 -4.12 -3.10
N ARG A 73 34.64 -4.71 -2.59
CA ARG A 73 34.87 -6.17 -2.53
C ARG A 73 34.65 -6.76 -1.15
N ASP A 74 34.42 -5.93 -0.14
CA ASP A 74 34.14 -6.33 1.23
C ASP A 74 32.66 -6.09 1.52
N SER A 75 31.85 -7.14 1.34
CA SER A 75 30.40 -7.05 1.56
C SER A 75 30.07 -6.64 2.99
N SER A 76 30.87 -7.04 3.99
CA SER A 76 30.56 -6.73 5.40
C SER A 76 30.61 -5.22 5.69
N VAL A 77 31.60 -4.52 5.13
CA VAL A 77 31.74 -3.07 5.29
C VAL A 77 30.68 -2.33 4.48
N VAL A 78 30.40 -2.77 3.25
CA VAL A 78 29.37 -2.16 2.40
C VAL A 78 27.99 -2.32 3.03
N ASP A 79 27.64 -3.53 3.46
CA ASP A 79 26.35 -3.83 4.11
C ASP A 79 26.19 -3.05 5.41
N GLY A 80 27.28 -2.88 6.18
CA GLY A 80 27.27 -2.01 7.38
C GLY A 80 26.97 -0.55 7.06
N ILE A 81 27.56 0.02 6.00
CA ILE A 81 27.30 1.41 5.58
C ILE A 81 25.85 1.57 5.07
N LEU A 82 25.40 0.65 4.21
CA LEU A 82 24.05 0.70 3.63
C LEU A 82 22.99 0.44 4.71
N GLY A 83 23.20 -0.51 5.60
CA GLY A 83 22.32 -0.81 6.73
C GLY A 83 22.19 0.36 7.68
N ALA A 84 23.30 0.98 8.08
CA ALA A 84 23.27 2.17 8.94
C ALA A 84 22.52 3.34 8.28
N HIS A 85 22.64 3.52 6.96
CA HIS A 85 21.88 4.54 6.24
C HIS A 85 20.39 4.21 6.17
N LEU A 86 20.03 2.95 5.91
CA LEU A 86 18.65 2.49 5.90
C LEU A 86 17.99 2.74 7.27
N THR A 87 18.63 2.36 8.37
CA THR A 87 18.14 2.61 9.73
C THR A 87 17.91 4.10 9.99
N ARG A 88 18.80 4.99 9.51
CA ARG A 88 18.58 6.45 9.63
C ARG A 88 17.38 6.93 8.81
N LEU A 89 17.20 6.43 7.60
CA LEU A 89 16.05 6.79 6.76
C LEU A 89 14.73 6.32 7.40
N GLU A 90 14.71 5.10 7.93
CA GLU A 90 13.55 4.53 8.64
C GLU A 90 13.22 5.32 9.90
N ALA A 91 14.23 5.66 10.71
CA ALA A 91 14.06 6.52 11.88
C ALA A 91 13.52 7.90 11.48
N GLY A 92 14.09 8.55 10.46
CA GLY A 92 13.61 9.84 9.97
C GLY A 92 12.16 9.79 9.44
N LEU A 93 11.76 8.70 8.79
CA LEU A 93 10.37 8.48 8.37
C LEU A 93 9.44 8.30 9.57
N ALA A 94 9.85 7.52 10.56
CA ALA A 94 9.08 7.32 11.78
C ALA A 94 8.88 8.65 12.54
N ASP A 95 9.94 9.46 12.64
CA ASP A 95 9.90 10.78 13.27
C ASP A 95 8.96 11.72 12.51
N ALA A 96 9.11 11.82 11.19
CA ALA A 96 8.23 12.65 10.36
C ALA A 96 6.76 12.22 10.45
N ARG A 97 6.48 10.92 10.52
CA ARG A 97 5.13 10.41 10.75
C ARG A 97 4.58 10.84 12.10
N ARG A 98 5.37 10.73 13.19
CA ARG A 98 4.95 11.18 14.53
C ARG A 98 4.64 12.66 14.55
N GLU A 99 5.48 13.49 13.93
CA GLU A 99 5.25 14.94 13.83
C GLU A 99 3.96 15.27 13.06
N LEU A 100 3.71 14.58 11.94
CA LEU A 100 2.46 14.76 11.18
C LEU A 100 1.23 14.33 11.97
N SER A 101 1.28 13.22 12.70
CA SER A 101 0.18 12.79 13.58
C SER A 101 -0.07 13.81 14.70
N ALA A 102 0.99 14.34 15.32
CA ALA A 102 0.87 15.37 16.35
C ALA A 102 0.26 16.66 15.80
N ALA A 103 0.70 17.12 14.62
CA ALA A 103 0.13 18.28 13.95
C ALA A 103 -1.35 18.08 13.62
N ARG A 104 -1.73 16.87 13.17
CA ARG A 104 -3.13 16.52 12.89
C ARG A 104 -3.98 16.58 14.17
N ALA A 105 -3.49 16.01 15.27
CA ALA A 105 -4.19 16.06 16.55
C ALA A 105 -4.43 17.50 17.05
N LEU A 106 -3.44 18.40 16.87
CA LEU A 106 -3.61 19.82 17.20
C LEU A 106 -4.67 20.50 16.33
N LEU A 107 -4.68 20.23 15.03
CA LEU A 107 -5.71 20.74 14.11
C LEU A 107 -7.11 20.19 14.45
N ASP A 108 -7.19 18.96 14.95
CA ASP A 108 -8.46 18.38 15.40
C ASP A 108 -8.95 19.00 16.73
N LEU A 109 -8.07 19.51 17.59
CA LEU A 109 -8.45 20.30 18.77
C LEU A 109 -8.99 21.69 18.40
N GLU A 110 -8.54 22.26 17.28
CA GLU A 110 -9.04 23.52 16.73
C GLU A 110 -10.41 23.36 16.03
N ARG A 111 -10.75 22.13 15.64
CA ARG A 111 -12.10 21.81 15.17
C ARG A 111 -13.05 21.84 16.38
N PRO A 112 -14.18 22.55 16.32
CA PRO A 112 -15.10 22.60 17.45
C PRO A 112 -15.51 21.18 17.84
N MET A 113 -15.34 20.84 19.14
CA MET A 113 -15.69 19.58 19.80
C MET A 113 -17.15 19.10 19.60
N THR A 114 -17.96 19.82 18.83
CA THR A 114 -19.36 19.56 18.48
C THR A 114 -19.57 19.20 17.00
N ALA A 115 -18.52 19.07 16.19
CA ALA A 115 -18.65 18.65 14.79
C ALA A 115 -18.97 17.15 14.71
N THR A 116 -20.24 16.80 14.88
CA THR A 116 -20.74 15.46 14.59
C THR A 116 -20.61 15.21 13.09
N THR A 117 -19.88 14.16 12.73
CA THR A 117 -19.89 13.67 11.36
C THR A 117 -21.10 12.75 11.21
N THR A 118 -21.92 12.98 10.19
CA THR A 118 -23.10 12.17 9.92
C THR A 118 -23.07 11.65 8.48
N VAL A 119 -23.32 10.36 8.32
CA VAL A 119 -23.46 9.66 7.05
C VAL A 119 -24.86 9.07 7.00
N ARG A 120 -25.68 9.51 6.04
CA ARG A 120 -27.02 8.96 5.80
C ARG A 120 -27.01 8.09 4.56
N THR A 121 -27.50 6.87 4.69
CA THR A 121 -27.55 5.88 3.62
C THR A 121 -28.72 4.91 3.82
N THR A 122 -28.76 3.79 3.12
CA THR A 122 -29.74 2.73 3.30
C THR A 122 -29.13 1.52 4.01
N ALA A 123 -29.97 0.69 4.61
CA ALA A 123 -29.55 -0.55 5.26
C ALA A 123 -28.90 -1.52 4.27
N LEU A 124 -29.43 -1.56 3.04
CA LEU A 124 -28.89 -2.33 1.94
C LEU A 124 -27.45 -1.89 1.61
N GLU A 125 -27.22 -0.60 1.41
CA GLU A 125 -25.90 -0.08 1.01
C GLU A 125 -24.88 -0.18 2.15
N LEU A 126 -25.25 0.17 3.38
CA LEU A 126 -24.35 0.01 4.53
C LEU A 126 -24.01 -1.46 4.78
N GLY A 127 -25.00 -2.35 4.70
CA GLY A 127 -24.79 -3.78 4.87
C GLY A 127 -23.90 -4.37 3.78
N ALA A 128 -24.09 -3.96 2.52
CA ALA A 128 -23.22 -4.38 1.42
C ALA A 128 -21.78 -3.90 1.64
N ALA A 129 -21.57 -2.63 1.96
CA ALA A 129 -20.24 -2.05 2.14
C ALA A 129 -19.51 -2.61 3.37
N LEU A 130 -20.20 -2.83 4.50
CA LEU A 130 -19.61 -3.46 5.68
C LEU A 130 -19.20 -4.90 5.39
N ARG A 131 -20.05 -5.73 4.75
CA ARG A 131 -19.69 -7.11 4.37
C ARG A 131 -18.53 -7.13 3.38
N ALA A 132 -18.49 -6.16 2.46
CA ALA A 132 -17.42 -6.02 1.48
C ALA A 132 -16.03 -5.76 2.10
N VAL A 133 -15.95 -5.29 3.35
CA VAL A 133 -14.65 -5.00 4.00
C VAL A 133 -14.39 -5.82 5.26
N ARG A 134 -15.45 -6.32 5.91
CA ARG A 134 -15.40 -7.01 7.20
C ARG A 134 -14.57 -8.30 7.18
N TYR A 135 -14.51 -9.00 6.05
CA TYR A 135 -13.72 -10.23 5.93
C TYR A 135 -12.20 -9.94 5.98
N ALA A 136 -11.78 -8.74 5.58
CA ALA A 136 -10.37 -8.36 5.55
C ALA A 136 -9.83 -7.85 6.90
N VAL A 137 -10.66 -7.77 7.94
CA VAL A 137 -10.27 -7.27 9.27
C VAL A 137 -9.43 -8.31 10.01
N GLY A 138 -8.30 -7.89 10.57
CA GLY A 138 -7.40 -8.76 11.33
C GLY A 138 -7.96 -9.14 12.71
N SER A 139 -7.49 -10.25 13.25
CA SER A 139 -7.81 -10.74 14.60
C SER A 139 -6.61 -10.76 15.56
N ASP A 140 -5.46 -10.29 15.08
CA ASP A 140 -4.19 -10.27 15.81
C ASP A 140 -4.24 -9.20 16.93
N PRO A 141 -4.23 -9.59 18.22
CA PRO A 141 -4.29 -8.64 19.32
C PRO A 141 -3.03 -7.78 19.44
N GLU A 142 -1.91 -8.18 18.82
CA GLU A 142 -0.69 -7.36 18.77
C GLU A 142 -0.81 -6.20 17.77
N LEU A 143 -1.84 -6.23 16.91
CA LEU A 143 -2.09 -5.22 15.87
C LEU A 143 -3.50 -4.62 16.03
N PRO A 144 -3.77 -3.91 17.14
CA PRO A 144 -5.11 -3.40 17.45
C PRO A 144 -5.60 -2.33 16.45
N MET A 145 -4.71 -1.71 15.68
CA MET A 145 -5.10 -0.83 14.56
C MET A 145 -5.73 -1.58 13.37
N LEU A 146 -5.66 -2.92 13.35
CA LEU A 146 -6.18 -3.79 12.29
C LEU A 146 -7.40 -4.61 12.73
N THR A 147 -7.85 -4.46 13.98
CA THR A 147 -8.97 -5.23 14.56
C THR A 147 -10.32 -4.52 14.41
N GLY A 148 -10.40 -3.60 13.44
CA GLY A 148 -11.59 -2.81 13.17
C GLY A 148 -11.73 -2.45 11.70
N VAL A 149 -12.89 -1.89 11.36
CA VAL A 149 -13.18 -1.29 10.05
C VAL A 149 -12.97 0.22 10.16
N LEU A 150 -12.11 0.77 9.32
CA LEU A 150 -11.97 2.22 9.20
C LEU A 150 -13.20 2.80 8.49
N LEU A 151 -13.87 3.74 9.12
CA LEU A 151 -14.77 4.70 8.49
C LEU A 151 -13.97 5.95 8.15
N ASP A 152 -13.83 6.22 6.86
CA ASP A 152 -13.09 7.35 6.32
C ASP A 152 -14.05 8.25 5.54
N VAL A 153 -14.34 9.42 6.11
CA VAL A 153 -15.32 10.38 5.59
C VAL A 153 -14.59 11.67 5.28
N ASP A 154 -14.64 12.07 4.02
CA ASP A 154 -14.26 13.40 3.55
C ASP A 154 -15.50 14.20 3.14
N ASP A 155 -15.30 15.44 2.69
CA ASP A 155 -16.40 16.37 2.38
C ASP A 155 -17.34 15.88 1.26
N ALA A 156 -17.00 14.81 0.54
CA ALA A 156 -17.77 14.31 -0.62
C ALA A 156 -18.07 12.80 -0.58
N THR A 157 -17.31 12.01 0.17
CA THR A 157 -17.38 10.55 0.12
C THR A 157 -17.22 9.91 1.49
N ALA A 158 -17.98 8.85 1.73
CA ALA A 158 -17.82 7.98 2.88
C ALA A 158 -17.31 6.61 2.40
N ARG A 159 -16.20 6.16 2.97
CA ARG A 159 -15.55 4.89 2.66
C ARG A 159 -15.38 4.04 3.91
N LEU A 160 -15.40 2.75 3.69
CA LEU A 160 -15.08 1.73 4.68
C LEU A 160 -13.84 0.99 4.22
N ALA A 161 -12.93 0.64 5.14
CA ALA A 161 -11.75 -0.15 4.82
C ALA A 161 -11.41 -1.16 5.93
N GLY A 162 -10.95 -2.35 5.55
CA GLY A 162 -10.48 -3.40 6.44
C GLY A 162 -9.18 -4.03 5.92
N THR A 163 -8.25 -4.38 6.81
CA THR A 163 -6.98 -5.03 6.44
C THR A 163 -6.40 -5.85 7.60
N ASP A 164 -5.65 -6.90 7.26
CA ASP A 164 -4.97 -7.83 8.18
C ASP A 164 -3.45 -7.94 7.91
N ARG A 165 -2.90 -6.99 7.14
CA ARG A 165 -1.54 -6.95 6.53
C ARG A 165 -1.37 -7.74 5.23
N TYR A 166 -2.16 -8.78 5.01
CA TYR A 166 -2.03 -9.65 3.82
C TYR A 166 -3.05 -9.30 2.74
N ARG A 167 -4.12 -8.62 3.12
CA ARG A 167 -5.15 -8.12 2.20
C ARG A 167 -5.71 -6.79 2.67
N LEU A 168 -6.32 -6.07 1.75
CA LEU A 168 -7.03 -4.82 1.99
C LEU A 168 -8.33 -4.86 1.22
N ALA A 169 -9.43 -4.55 1.88
CA ALA A 169 -10.71 -4.33 1.22
C ALA A 169 -11.17 -2.90 1.50
N VAL A 170 -11.64 -2.21 0.46
CA VAL A 170 -12.20 -0.87 0.54
C VAL A 170 -13.53 -0.86 -0.20
N SER A 171 -14.56 -0.28 0.42
CA SER A 171 -15.86 -0.07 -0.20
C SER A 171 -16.34 1.36 0.03
N THR A 172 -16.95 1.95 -0.99
CA THR A 172 -17.55 3.29 -0.92
C THR A 172 -19.06 3.16 -0.68
N LEU A 173 -19.60 3.96 0.24
CA LEU A 173 -21.05 4.07 0.43
C LEU A 173 -21.65 4.93 -0.68
N ALA A 174 -22.09 4.29 -1.77
CA ALA A 174 -22.58 5.00 -2.94
C ALA A 174 -23.88 5.77 -2.63
N GLY A 175 -23.91 7.06 -2.99
CA GLY A 175 -25.09 7.90 -2.79
C GLY A 175 -25.36 8.30 -1.34
N ALA A 176 -24.41 8.07 -0.41
CA ALA A 176 -24.56 8.51 0.96
C ALA A 176 -24.49 10.05 1.08
N GLU A 177 -25.37 10.63 1.89
CA GLU A 177 -25.30 12.04 2.25
C GLU A 177 -24.34 12.21 3.43
N VAL A 178 -23.35 13.08 3.27
CA VAL A 178 -22.28 13.27 4.25
C VAL A 178 -22.33 14.70 4.81
N THR A 179 -22.13 14.83 6.11
CA THR A 179 -21.90 16.12 6.78
C THR A 179 -20.71 15.99 7.71
N GLY A 180 -19.73 16.88 7.59
CA GLY A 180 -18.47 16.81 8.34
C GLY A 180 -17.47 15.83 7.72
N GLY A 181 -16.43 15.48 8.47
CA GLY A 181 -15.41 14.55 8.02
C GLY A 181 -14.66 13.94 9.19
N VAL A 182 -14.43 12.63 9.14
CA VAL A 182 -13.82 11.87 10.21
C VAL A 182 -13.04 10.68 9.66
N SER A 183 -11.96 10.33 10.34
CA SER A 183 -11.30 9.04 10.21
C SER A 183 -11.48 8.32 11.55
N ALA A 184 -12.36 7.33 11.59
CA ALA A 184 -12.71 6.61 12.83
C ALA A 184 -12.58 5.11 12.63
N LEU A 185 -11.87 4.43 13.52
CA LEU A 185 -11.71 2.98 13.49
C LEU A 185 -12.81 2.31 14.33
N LEU A 186 -13.74 1.61 13.69
CA LEU A 186 -14.86 0.95 14.33
C LEU A 186 -14.42 -0.46 14.78
N PRO A 187 -14.51 -0.83 16.07
CA PRO A 187 -14.19 -2.17 16.52
C PRO A 187 -15.00 -3.22 15.76
N VAL A 188 -14.39 -4.37 15.45
CA VAL A 188 -15.06 -5.44 14.70
C VAL A 188 -16.36 -5.92 15.35
N GLY A 189 -16.41 -5.97 16.69
CA GLY A 189 -17.63 -6.34 17.43
C GLY A 189 -18.78 -5.35 17.22
N LEU A 190 -18.49 -4.05 17.17
CA LEU A 190 -19.49 -3.03 16.86
C LEU A 190 -20.01 -3.19 15.42
N VAL A 191 -19.11 -3.49 14.48
CA VAL A 191 -19.49 -3.76 13.08
C VAL A 191 -20.42 -4.98 12.99
N ASP A 192 -20.13 -6.04 13.74
CA ASP A 192 -20.96 -7.25 13.78
C ASP A 192 -22.33 -6.99 14.39
N GLU A 193 -22.41 -6.19 15.46
CA GLU A 193 -23.67 -5.75 16.06
C GLU A 193 -24.50 -4.91 15.08
N VAL A 194 -23.88 -3.99 14.34
CA VAL A 194 -24.53 -3.20 13.30
C VAL A 194 -25.08 -4.13 12.21
N LEU A 195 -24.26 -5.04 11.68
CA LEU A 195 -24.69 -6.01 10.66
C LEU A 195 -25.87 -6.86 11.13
N ALA A 196 -25.91 -7.25 12.41
CA ALA A 196 -27.01 -8.01 13.00
C ALA A 196 -28.27 -7.16 13.27
N ALA A 197 -28.14 -5.84 13.39
CA ALA A 197 -29.24 -4.91 13.59
C ALA A 197 -29.87 -4.41 12.28
N LEU A 198 -29.16 -4.48 11.15
CA LEU A 198 -29.66 -4.08 9.84
C LEU A 198 -30.83 -4.98 9.39
N GLY A 199 -31.92 -4.35 8.94
CA GLY A 199 -32.98 -5.04 8.20
C GLY A 199 -32.65 -5.14 6.70
N ASP A 200 -33.62 -5.62 5.92
CA ASP A 200 -33.47 -5.79 4.46
C ASP A 200 -33.43 -4.44 3.70
N ASP A 201 -34.11 -3.42 4.22
CA ASP A 201 -34.19 -2.08 3.64
C ASP A 201 -34.52 -1.02 4.71
N GLY A 202 -34.32 0.26 4.39
CA GLY A 202 -34.67 1.40 5.23
C GLY A 202 -33.53 2.41 5.43
N PRO A 203 -33.84 3.63 5.88
CA PRO A 203 -32.84 4.66 6.11
C PRO A 203 -31.96 4.31 7.31
N VAL A 204 -30.66 4.56 7.16
CA VAL A 204 -29.66 4.40 8.22
C VAL A 204 -28.91 5.71 8.39
N THR A 205 -28.73 6.12 9.64
CA THR A 205 -27.90 7.28 9.99
C THR A 205 -26.75 6.81 10.86
N LEU A 206 -25.53 6.92 10.35
CA LEU A 206 -24.32 6.69 11.10
C LEU A 206 -23.74 8.04 11.55
N SER A 207 -23.48 8.19 12.84
CA SER A 207 -22.97 9.42 13.44
C SER A 207 -21.70 9.15 14.24
N VAL A 208 -20.72 10.03 14.12
CA VAL A 208 -19.49 10.01 14.92
C VAL A 208 -19.33 11.36 15.61
N ALA A 209 -19.35 11.34 16.93
CA ALA A 209 -19.18 12.52 17.79
C ALA A 209 -18.06 12.24 18.80
N GLY A 210 -16.88 12.82 18.56
CA GLY A 210 -15.68 12.51 19.34
C GLY A 210 -15.32 11.03 19.22
N ASP A 211 -15.41 10.29 20.32
CA ASP A 211 -15.14 8.84 20.36
C ASP A 211 -16.38 7.97 20.21
N GLU A 212 -17.58 8.55 20.33
CA GLU A 212 -18.84 7.82 20.25
C GLU A 212 -19.26 7.61 18.79
N VAL A 213 -19.64 6.38 18.48
CA VAL A 213 -20.20 5.97 17.19
C VAL A 213 -21.63 5.50 17.44
N THR A 214 -22.58 6.06 16.71
CA THR A 214 -24.00 5.68 16.79
C THR A 214 -24.49 5.31 15.40
N VAL A 215 -25.23 4.21 15.29
CA VAL A 215 -25.90 3.76 14.06
C VAL A 215 -27.38 3.60 14.35
N ASP A 216 -28.18 4.54 13.83
CA ASP A 216 -29.62 4.51 13.91
C ASP A 216 -30.20 3.79 12.69
N VAL A 217 -30.92 2.71 12.95
CA VAL A 217 -31.68 1.93 11.96
C VAL A 217 -33.17 1.93 12.38
N PRO A 218 -34.12 1.58 11.50
CA PRO A 218 -35.53 1.58 11.87
C PRO A 218 -35.81 0.68 13.09
N GLY A 219 -36.20 1.29 14.21
CA GLY A 219 -36.58 0.59 15.45
C GLY A 219 -35.43 0.10 16.33
N ARG A 220 -34.16 0.39 15.98
CA ARG A 220 -32.99 0.05 16.81
C ARG A 220 -31.89 1.11 16.68
N THR A 221 -31.15 1.32 17.76
CA THR A 221 -29.94 2.13 17.77
C THR A 221 -28.80 1.28 18.30
N VAL A 222 -27.70 1.21 17.56
CA VAL A 222 -26.47 0.54 17.97
C VAL A 222 -25.45 1.62 18.31
N THR A 223 -24.86 1.54 19.49
CA THR A 223 -23.87 2.53 19.97
C THR A 223 -22.60 1.82 20.39
N GLY A 224 -21.45 2.41 20.07
CA GLY A 224 -20.16 1.93 20.51
C GLY A 224 -19.12 3.04 20.54
N ARG A 225 -17.88 2.66 20.82
CA ARG A 225 -16.74 3.58 20.87
C ARG A 225 -15.73 3.22 19.81
N ARG A 226 -15.18 4.21 19.10
CA ARG A 226 -14.07 3.99 18.16
C ARG A 226 -12.80 3.53 18.90
N LEU A 227 -11.92 2.84 18.20
CA LEU A 227 -10.58 2.51 18.69
C LEU A 227 -9.67 3.73 18.61
N ASP A 228 -8.81 3.90 19.61
CA ASP A 228 -7.81 4.98 19.71
C ASP A 228 -6.49 4.57 19.03
N HIS A 229 -6.59 4.22 17.75
CA HIS A 229 -5.47 3.79 16.93
C HIS A 229 -5.60 4.33 15.50
N ASP A 230 -4.45 4.69 14.90
CA ASP A 230 -4.38 5.12 13.52
C ASP A 230 -4.39 3.92 12.56
N PHE A 231 -5.36 3.88 11.65
CA PHE A 231 -5.40 2.90 10.57
C PHE A 231 -4.30 3.20 9.52
N PRO A 232 -3.66 2.18 8.91
CA PRO A 232 -2.65 2.39 7.87
C PRO A 232 -3.16 3.24 6.69
N ASP A 233 -2.30 4.12 6.14
CA ASP A 233 -2.63 4.95 4.97
C ASP A 233 -2.79 4.11 3.69
N TYR A 234 -4.00 3.62 3.46
CA TYR A 234 -4.39 2.78 2.34
C TYR A 234 -4.56 3.55 1.02
N ARG A 235 -4.74 4.88 1.07
CA ARG A 235 -5.09 5.71 -0.11
C ARG A 235 -4.04 5.65 -1.22
N ARG A 236 -2.79 5.37 -0.87
CA ARG A 236 -1.69 5.20 -1.82
C ARG A 236 -1.85 3.95 -2.67
N LEU A 237 -2.44 2.90 -2.10
CA LEU A 237 -2.67 1.62 -2.77
C LEU A 237 -3.85 1.71 -3.75
N LEU A 238 -4.78 2.63 -3.54
CA LEU A 238 -5.94 2.81 -4.44
C LEU A 238 -5.60 3.37 -5.82
N ARG A 239 -4.41 3.93 -6.03
CA ARG A 239 -4.05 4.55 -7.31
C ARG A 239 -3.95 3.48 -8.40
N PRO A 240 -4.65 3.64 -9.54
CA PRO A 240 -4.53 2.71 -10.65
C PRO A 240 -3.16 2.89 -11.32
N SER A 241 -2.22 2.02 -10.98
CA SER A 241 -1.15 1.61 -11.88
C SER A 241 -1.34 0.12 -12.08
N SER A 242 -1.63 -0.29 -13.31
CA SER A 242 -1.66 -1.70 -13.65
C SER A 242 -1.07 -1.87 -15.04
N GLU A 243 0.12 -2.48 -15.11
CA GLU A 243 0.70 -2.93 -16.37
C GLU A 243 -0.18 -4.00 -17.02
N HIS A 244 -0.85 -4.82 -16.19
CA HIS A 244 -1.72 -5.90 -16.64
C HIS A 244 -3.12 -5.75 -16.06
N ARG A 245 -4.11 -5.79 -16.96
CA ARG A 245 -5.53 -5.74 -16.66
C ARG A 245 -6.24 -6.89 -17.35
N ILE A 246 -6.97 -7.71 -16.59
CA ILE A 246 -7.62 -8.92 -17.08
C ILE A 246 -9.10 -8.85 -16.73
N ASP A 247 -9.94 -8.82 -17.75
CA ASP A 247 -11.39 -8.89 -17.59
C ASP A 247 -11.80 -10.35 -17.43
N THR A 248 -12.55 -10.65 -16.37
CA THR A 248 -13.08 -11.98 -16.05
C THR A 248 -14.44 -11.85 -15.36
N ASP A 249 -14.98 -12.94 -14.85
CA ASP A 249 -16.12 -12.93 -13.94
C ASP A 249 -15.85 -13.81 -12.71
N ALA A 250 -16.66 -13.62 -11.67
CA ALA A 250 -16.48 -14.32 -10.40
C ALA A 250 -16.65 -15.85 -10.51
N THR A 251 -17.39 -16.33 -11.51
CA THR A 251 -17.62 -17.77 -11.73
C THR A 251 -16.41 -18.41 -12.41
N ALA A 252 -15.90 -17.77 -13.46
CA ALA A 252 -14.70 -18.18 -14.17
C ALA A 252 -13.47 -18.19 -13.24
N LEU A 253 -13.28 -17.15 -12.42
CA LEU A 253 -12.15 -17.10 -11.49
C LEU A 253 -12.26 -18.17 -10.39
N ARG A 254 -13.46 -18.47 -9.88
CA ARG A 254 -13.68 -19.60 -8.94
C ARG A 254 -13.32 -20.94 -9.59
N ALA A 255 -13.72 -21.16 -10.84
CA ALA A 255 -13.38 -22.38 -11.57
C ALA A 255 -11.86 -22.52 -11.79
N GLU A 256 -11.19 -21.41 -12.14
CA GLU A 256 -9.73 -21.39 -12.26
C GLU A 256 -9.05 -21.69 -10.92
N LEU A 257 -9.50 -21.05 -9.83
CA LEU A 257 -9.00 -21.30 -8.47
C LEU A 257 -9.13 -22.76 -8.03
N ALA A 258 -10.25 -23.40 -8.39
CA ALA A 258 -10.50 -24.80 -8.05
C ALA A 258 -9.60 -25.75 -8.84
N ALA A 259 -9.30 -25.44 -10.11
CA ALA A 259 -8.42 -26.23 -10.97
C ALA A 259 -6.93 -25.94 -10.76
N ALA A 260 -6.59 -24.79 -10.17
CA ALA A 260 -5.22 -24.32 -10.04
C ALA A 260 -4.37 -25.21 -9.09
N PRO A 261 -3.12 -25.52 -9.47
CA PRO A 261 -2.22 -26.28 -8.62
C PRO A 261 -1.82 -25.49 -7.38
N THR A 262 -1.46 -26.20 -6.32
CA THR A 262 -0.92 -25.62 -5.09
C THR A 262 0.58 -25.89 -4.96
N ARG A 263 1.28 -25.02 -4.25
CA ARG A 263 2.69 -25.17 -3.88
C ARG A 263 2.89 -24.80 -2.42
N THR A 264 3.67 -25.60 -1.72
CA THR A 264 4.13 -25.25 -0.37
C THR A 264 5.33 -24.33 -0.49
N VAL A 265 5.29 -23.19 0.20
CA VAL A 265 6.36 -22.19 0.21
C VAL A 265 6.69 -21.76 1.65
N PRO A 266 7.93 -21.35 1.93
CA PRO A 266 8.28 -20.78 3.23
C PRO A 266 7.69 -19.36 3.37
N HIS A 267 7.14 -19.08 4.55
CA HIS A 267 6.50 -17.83 4.96
C HIS A 267 7.09 -17.34 6.28
N GLY A 268 7.30 -16.03 6.37
CA GLY A 268 7.85 -15.38 7.55
C GLY A 268 9.33 -15.70 7.86
N PRO A 269 9.90 -15.05 8.89
CA PRO A 269 11.30 -15.24 9.30
C PRO A 269 11.58 -16.63 9.89
N ASP A 270 10.55 -17.31 10.41
CA ASP A 270 10.66 -18.64 11.03
C ASP A 270 10.59 -19.78 9.99
N GLY A 271 10.35 -19.46 8.72
CA GLY A 271 10.27 -20.45 7.64
C GLY A 271 9.04 -21.36 7.73
N ALA A 272 7.96 -20.90 8.35
CA ALA A 272 6.71 -21.64 8.42
C ALA A 272 6.18 -21.92 7.00
N GLU A 273 5.63 -23.10 6.75
CA GLU A 273 5.12 -23.44 5.43
C GLU A 273 3.71 -22.87 5.21
N GLU A 274 3.51 -22.12 4.12
CA GLU A 274 2.20 -21.70 3.63
C GLU A 274 1.89 -22.35 2.27
N THR A 275 0.62 -22.67 2.03
CA THR A 275 0.16 -23.21 0.74
C THR A 275 -0.28 -22.08 -0.18
N ALA A 276 0.48 -21.86 -1.26
CA ALA A 276 0.12 -20.95 -2.32
C ALA A 276 -0.67 -21.65 -3.43
N THR A 277 -1.80 -21.10 -3.85
CA THR A 277 -2.44 -21.46 -5.11
C THR A 277 -1.82 -20.67 -6.24
N VAL A 278 -1.47 -21.37 -7.32
CA VAL A 278 -0.74 -20.82 -8.45
C VAL A 278 -1.72 -20.48 -9.57
N LEU A 279 -2.02 -19.19 -9.73
CA LEU A 279 -2.91 -18.69 -10.77
C LEU A 279 -2.13 -18.25 -12.00
N SER A 280 -2.71 -18.47 -13.18
CA SER A 280 -2.13 -18.09 -14.47
C SER A 280 -2.96 -17.00 -15.10
N LEU A 281 -2.65 -15.77 -14.73
CA LEU A 281 -3.36 -14.56 -15.13
C LEU A 281 -2.67 -13.95 -16.35
N GLY A 282 -3.10 -14.38 -17.54
CA GLY A 282 -2.49 -13.96 -18.81
C GLY A 282 -1.03 -14.44 -18.92
N PRO A 283 -0.04 -13.56 -19.13
CA PRO A 283 1.38 -13.95 -19.19
C PRO A 283 2.02 -14.12 -17.80
N LEU A 284 1.32 -13.80 -16.71
CA LEU A 284 1.86 -13.78 -15.36
C LEU A 284 1.39 -14.99 -14.55
N GLN A 285 2.31 -15.53 -13.76
CA GLN A 285 2.03 -16.59 -12.80
C GLN A 285 2.21 -16.01 -11.40
N ILE A 286 1.17 -16.07 -10.58
CA ILE A 286 1.18 -15.52 -9.22
C ILE A 286 0.79 -16.59 -8.20
N GLY A 287 1.41 -16.52 -7.02
CA GLY A 287 0.96 -17.28 -5.85
C GLY A 287 -0.05 -16.44 -5.08
N VAL A 288 -1.17 -17.03 -4.67
CA VAL A 288 -2.17 -16.37 -3.82
C VAL A 288 -2.64 -17.32 -2.72
N ASN A 289 -3.07 -16.75 -1.61
CA ASN A 289 -3.84 -17.51 -0.62
C ASN A 289 -5.25 -17.75 -1.18
N ARG A 290 -5.62 -19.02 -1.36
CA ARG A 290 -6.91 -19.42 -1.96
C ARG A 290 -8.10 -18.94 -1.14
N GLU A 291 -8.04 -19.09 0.17
CA GLU A 291 -9.13 -18.72 1.07
C GLU A 291 -9.40 -17.23 0.99
N PHE A 292 -8.34 -16.41 1.05
CA PHE A 292 -8.49 -14.96 0.95
C PHE A 292 -9.12 -14.51 -0.36
N LEU A 293 -8.79 -15.18 -1.47
CA LEU A 293 -9.34 -14.83 -2.77
C LEU A 293 -10.80 -15.27 -2.93
N LEU A 294 -11.18 -16.41 -2.33
CA LEU A 294 -12.57 -16.84 -2.28
C LEU A 294 -13.41 -15.89 -1.43
N GLU A 295 -12.92 -15.49 -0.25
CA GLU A 295 -13.62 -14.51 0.59
C GLU A 295 -13.79 -13.16 -0.13
N ALA A 296 -12.78 -12.71 -0.88
CA ALA A 296 -12.89 -11.52 -1.73
C ALA A 296 -13.97 -11.66 -2.82
N LEU A 297 -14.08 -12.84 -3.43
CA LEU A 297 -15.09 -13.15 -4.44
C LEU A 297 -16.50 -13.29 -3.87
N ASP A 298 -16.63 -13.74 -2.63
CA ASP A 298 -17.91 -13.85 -1.91
C ASP A 298 -18.40 -12.49 -1.41
N ALA A 299 -17.47 -11.60 -1.07
CA ALA A 299 -17.73 -10.22 -0.67
C ALA A 299 -18.13 -9.30 -1.84
N GLY A 300 -17.65 -9.60 -3.05
CA GLY A 300 -17.96 -8.87 -4.28
C GLY A 300 -19.23 -9.35 -5.00
N ALA A 301 -19.69 -8.60 -5.99
CA ALA A 301 -20.80 -9.04 -6.84
C ALA A 301 -20.36 -10.19 -7.77
N ALA A 302 -21.29 -11.09 -8.11
CA ALA A 302 -21.03 -12.21 -9.03
C ALA A 302 -20.83 -11.78 -10.51
N GLY A 303 -20.78 -10.48 -10.77
CA GLY A 303 -20.72 -9.90 -12.11
C GLY A 303 -19.33 -9.90 -12.73
N GLN A 304 -19.14 -8.96 -13.66
CA GLN A 304 -17.85 -8.74 -14.31
C GLN A 304 -16.82 -8.26 -13.29
N LEU A 305 -15.62 -8.81 -13.37
CA LEU A 305 -14.49 -8.43 -12.53
C LEU A 305 -13.33 -8.00 -13.39
N VAL A 306 -12.54 -7.07 -12.86
CA VAL A 306 -11.29 -6.63 -13.43
C VAL A 306 -10.19 -6.97 -12.43
N LEU A 307 -9.24 -7.79 -12.88
CA LEU A 307 -8.02 -8.09 -12.13
C LEU A 307 -6.92 -7.15 -12.59
N GLU A 308 -6.26 -6.48 -11.64
CA GLU A 308 -5.16 -5.55 -11.87
C GLU A 308 -3.92 -6.03 -11.12
N LEU A 309 -2.77 -6.08 -11.82
CA LEU A 309 -1.49 -6.47 -11.22
C LEU A 309 -0.28 -5.82 -11.92
N ASP A 310 0.73 -5.47 -11.11
CA ASP A 310 2.00 -4.86 -11.51
C ASP A 310 3.18 -5.85 -11.36
N GLY A 311 2.98 -7.09 -11.80
CA GLY A 311 3.97 -8.16 -11.74
C GLY A 311 3.76 -9.17 -10.59
N PRO A 312 4.65 -10.16 -10.45
CA PRO A 312 4.39 -11.36 -9.65
C PRO A 312 4.47 -11.17 -8.13
N ILE A 313 5.02 -10.04 -7.67
CA ILE A 313 5.16 -9.69 -6.24
C ILE A 313 4.37 -8.43 -5.86
N ALA A 314 3.64 -7.85 -6.82
CA ALA A 314 2.74 -6.73 -6.58
C ALA A 314 1.36 -7.22 -6.11
N PRO A 315 0.63 -6.43 -5.30
CA PRO A 315 -0.72 -6.78 -4.88
C PRO A 315 -1.62 -7.11 -6.09
N LEU A 316 -2.39 -8.19 -5.99
CA LEU A 316 -3.46 -8.50 -6.91
C LEU A 316 -4.69 -7.68 -6.48
N ALA A 317 -5.17 -6.78 -7.33
CA ALA A 317 -6.38 -6.01 -7.08
C ALA A 317 -7.56 -6.57 -7.88
N LEU A 318 -8.70 -6.74 -7.21
CA LEU A 318 -9.99 -7.13 -7.76
C LEU A 318 -10.91 -5.93 -7.70
N ARG A 319 -11.47 -5.55 -8.86
CA ARG A 319 -12.42 -4.45 -8.98
C ARG A 319 -13.68 -4.90 -9.67
N ASP A 320 -14.81 -4.40 -9.19
CA ASP A 320 -16.09 -4.49 -9.88
C ASP A 320 -16.31 -3.20 -10.70
N PRO A 321 -16.43 -3.27 -12.03
CA PRO A 321 -16.73 -2.10 -12.86
C PRO A 321 -18.03 -1.38 -12.48
N ALA A 322 -19.00 -2.08 -11.88
CA ALA A 322 -20.24 -1.49 -11.40
C ALA A 322 -20.05 -0.69 -10.10
N ARG A 323 -18.99 -0.98 -9.33
CA ARG A 323 -18.62 -0.28 -8.09
C ARG A 323 -17.17 0.20 -8.17
N PRO A 324 -16.87 1.25 -8.98
CA PRO A 324 -15.48 1.66 -9.25
C PRO A 324 -14.72 2.20 -8.03
N GLY A 325 -15.43 2.57 -6.96
CA GLY A 325 -14.85 2.97 -5.68
C GLY A 325 -14.42 1.80 -4.80
N ASP A 326 -14.79 0.57 -5.17
CA ASP A 326 -14.54 -0.63 -4.37
C ASP A 326 -13.33 -1.38 -4.92
N VAL A 327 -12.53 -1.92 -4.00
CA VAL A 327 -11.39 -2.75 -4.35
C VAL A 327 -11.10 -3.76 -3.25
N SER A 328 -10.81 -4.99 -3.65
CA SER A 328 -10.15 -5.98 -2.81
C SER A 328 -8.73 -6.18 -3.31
N MET A 329 -7.75 -6.18 -2.42
CA MET A 329 -6.35 -6.37 -2.72
C MET A 329 -5.80 -7.51 -1.90
N LEU A 330 -5.05 -8.39 -2.55
CA LEU A 330 -4.35 -9.49 -1.90
C LEU A 330 -2.85 -9.38 -2.18
N MET A 331 -2.05 -9.51 -1.12
CA MET A 331 -0.62 -9.65 -1.25
C MET A 331 -0.29 -11.00 -1.88
N PRO A 332 0.54 -11.05 -2.93
CA PRO A 332 0.92 -12.31 -3.53
C PRO A 332 1.87 -13.08 -2.61
N ILE A 333 1.78 -14.40 -2.70
CA ILE A 333 2.71 -15.32 -2.10
C ILE A 333 3.86 -15.53 -3.08
N ARG A 334 5.09 -15.30 -2.62
CA ARG A 334 6.29 -15.45 -3.45
C ARG A 334 6.48 -16.91 -3.85
N LEU A 335 6.40 -17.17 -5.15
CA LEU A 335 6.75 -18.47 -5.71
C LEU A 335 8.29 -18.61 -5.81
N PRO A 336 8.83 -19.84 -5.66
CA PRO A 336 10.26 -20.10 -5.70
C PRO A 336 10.90 -19.92 -7.08
#